data_AF-A0A7W6TZG0-F1
#
_entry.id   AF-A0A7W6TZG0-F1
#
_cell.length_a   1.000
_cell.length_b   1.000
_cell.length_c   1.000
_cell.angle_alpha   90.00
_cell.angle_beta   90.00
_cell.angle_gamma   90.00
#
_symmetry.space_group_name_H-M   'P 1'
#
loop_
_entity.id
_entity.type
_entity.pdbx_description
1 polymer ?
#
loop_
_entity_poly.entity_id
_entity_poly.type
_entity_poly.pdbx_seq_one_letter_code
_entity_poly.pdbx_strand_id
1 'polypeptide(L)'
;MPWPSSPTSNRYLVLLADTLASAVVTLVLSVFAWGFVGSTGQGGLFLVMFVPGLLALFAGLLLVPFVVGPIYGMAKGRLGFLFGPVLLAAVVYPLSSLALRHKEETIAALAVTTAEPVRTDHNLLAIDDEDFCKEGCVRVLANSAYTIALRGDYWQRSNDPRWTLYRQATGAACLAKENVELAFDFLRLGYPGKCAVREPIDHFDDGLWLRKRSPNPRFRLPPDLPPGLPKDFNGTVYEYFERIGGEDRLLARHIKGGLLPEASDPLILIEKRPKAIDVGPKMDTNIFLAKAIKGDAEQFWKPADPFPFDETWTGIESYFGRKERYGAGTIEDAAALQWMGIARLARQQAPQLLKQRVLGLFASRDPFRVKVGLLHWTYDIPSSDRIFVGADNVIFDLTFVAVEERSWDLEMLLQGQFPAGGQPVSTEIRERAKAHLSDPDLKPWQRQFLMRIGRP
;
A
#
# COMPACT_ATOMS: atom_id res chain seq x y z
N MET A 1 -72.85 -39.53 -32.89
CA MET A 1 -72.57 -38.47 -31.92
C MET A 1 -71.09 -38.14 -31.99
N PRO A 2 -70.69 -37.03 -32.62
CA PRO A 2 -69.30 -36.57 -32.61
C PRO A 2 -69.05 -35.74 -31.34
N TRP A 3 -67.90 -35.99 -30.70
CA TRP A 3 -67.43 -35.21 -29.57
C TRP A 3 -67.13 -33.76 -30.01
N PRO A 4 -67.60 -32.73 -29.29
CA PRO A 4 -67.20 -31.36 -29.57
C PRO A 4 -65.71 -31.21 -29.24
N SER A 5 -64.88 -31.10 -30.27
CA SER A 5 -63.49 -30.65 -30.14
C SER A 5 -63.50 -29.26 -29.51
N SER A 6 -63.13 -29.18 -28.24
CA SER A 6 -63.21 -27.95 -27.45
C SER A 6 -62.31 -26.86 -28.07
N PRO A 7 -62.81 -25.62 -28.24
CA PRO A 7 -62.04 -24.49 -28.76
C PRO A 7 -60.95 -23.99 -27.80
N THR A 8 -60.66 -24.74 -26.73
CA THR A 8 -59.69 -24.37 -25.69
C THR A 8 -58.26 -24.70 -26.09
N SER A 9 -58.01 -25.75 -26.90
CA SER A 9 -56.66 -26.15 -27.30
C SER A 9 -55.88 -25.07 -28.06
N ASN A 10 -56.57 -24.22 -28.84
CA ASN A 10 -55.92 -23.17 -29.62
C ASN A 10 -55.49 -21.97 -28.75
N ARG A 11 -56.24 -21.67 -27.68
CA ARG A 11 -55.93 -20.55 -26.77
C ARG A 11 -54.65 -20.78 -25.96
N TYR A 12 -54.40 -22.02 -25.54
CA TYR A 12 -53.17 -22.38 -24.83
C TYR A 12 -51.93 -22.28 -25.72
N LEU A 13 -52.01 -22.70 -26.98
CA LEU A 13 -50.90 -22.60 -27.93
C LEU A 13 -50.56 -21.14 -28.26
N VAL A 14 -51.57 -20.29 -28.45
CA VAL A 14 -51.37 -18.85 -28.67
C VAL A 14 -50.74 -18.18 -27.45
N LEU A 15 -51.20 -18.52 -26.24
CA LEU A 15 -50.63 -18.00 -24.99
C LEU A 15 -49.15 -18.40 -24.82
N LEU A 16 -48.80 -19.66 -25.09
CA LEU A 16 -47.43 -20.16 -25.02
C LEU A 16 -46.53 -19.48 -26.06
N ALA A 17 -46.99 -19.35 -27.30
CA ALA A 17 -46.26 -18.69 -28.37
C ALA A 17 -46.01 -17.21 -28.07
N ASP A 18 -47.02 -16.49 -27.57
CA ASP A 18 -46.88 -15.07 -27.17
C ASP A 18 -45.92 -14.93 -25.97
N THR A 19 -45.96 -15.85 -24.99
CA THR A 19 -45.06 -15.85 -23.83
C THR A 19 -43.60 -16.07 -24.25
N LEU A 20 -43.35 -17.05 -25.12
CA LEU A 20 -42.00 -17.33 -25.63
C LEU A 20 -41.48 -16.17 -26.50
N ALA A 21 -42.31 -15.62 -27.39
CA ALA A 21 -41.92 -14.48 -28.22
C ALA A 21 -41.57 -13.26 -27.35
N SER A 22 -42.39 -12.99 -26.32
CA SER A 22 -42.13 -11.92 -25.36
C SER A 22 -40.86 -12.14 -24.53
N ALA A 23 -40.58 -13.38 -24.11
CA ALA A 23 -39.34 -13.73 -23.40
C ALA A 23 -38.10 -13.54 -24.28
N VAL A 24 -38.15 -13.95 -25.56
CA VAL A 24 -37.05 -13.78 -26.52
C VAL A 24 -36.80 -12.30 -26.80
N VAL A 25 -37.85 -11.50 -27.05
CA VAL A 25 -37.72 -10.05 -27.26
C VAL A 25 -37.10 -9.38 -26.02
N THR A 26 -37.58 -9.74 -24.83
CA THR A 26 -37.01 -9.23 -23.57
C THR A 26 -35.54 -9.58 -23.42
N LEU A 27 -35.14 -10.83 -23.72
CA LEU A 27 -33.75 -11.27 -23.65
C LEU A 27 -32.87 -10.49 -24.63
N VAL A 28 -33.28 -10.37 -25.89
CA VAL A 28 -32.52 -9.68 -26.94
C VAL A 28 -32.33 -8.21 -26.59
N LEU A 29 -33.40 -7.50 -26.22
CA LEU A 29 -33.32 -6.07 -25.86
C LEU A 29 -32.44 -5.86 -24.62
N SER A 30 -32.52 -6.77 -23.65
CA SER A 30 -31.68 -6.73 -22.45
C SER A 30 -30.21 -6.94 -22.77
N VAL A 31 -29.86 -7.93 -23.60
CA VAL A 31 -28.47 -8.19 -24.02
C VAL A 31 -27.89 -6.98 -24.77
N PHE A 32 -28.68 -6.34 -25.63
CA PHE A 32 -28.24 -5.12 -26.32
C PHE A 32 -28.04 -3.94 -25.36
N ALA A 33 -28.96 -3.71 -24.43
CA ALA A 33 -28.84 -2.63 -23.45
C ALA A 33 -27.61 -2.83 -22.55
N TRP A 34 -27.46 -4.00 -21.95
CA TRP A 34 -26.38 -4.28 -21.00
C TRP A 34 -25.03 -4.53 -21.68
N GLY A 35 -25.01 -5.19 -22.83
CA GLY A 35 -23.79 -5.37 -23.63
C GLY A 35 -23.20 -4.05 -24.12
N PHE A 36 -24.04 -3.07 -24.49
CA PHE A 36 -23.56 -1.73 -24.81
C PHE A 36 -22.89 -1.06 -23.61
N VAL A 37 -23.51 -1.10 -22.44
CA VAL A 37 -22.97 -0.50 -21.20
C VAL A 37 -21.67 -1.18 -20.77
N GLY A 38 -21.60 -2.50 -20.83
CA GLY A 38 -20.45 -3.21 -20.30
C GLY A 38 -19.25 -3.29 -21.26
N SER A 39 -19.44 -3.17 -22.57
CA SER A 39 -18.33 -3.04 -23.55
C SER A 39 -17.63 -1.68 -23.50
N THR A 40 -18.31 -0.64 -23.02
CA THR A 40 -17.80 0.73 -22.95
C THR A 40 -17.49 1.17 -21.51
N GLY A 41 -17.75 0.30 -20.52
CA GLY A 41 -17.50 0.54 -19.10
C GLY A 41 -18.23 1.78 -18.57
N GLN A 42 -17.61 2.47 -17.60
CA GLN A 42 -18.17 3.72 -17.07
C GLN A 42 -18.30 4.83 -18.14
N GLY A 43 -17.47 4.80 -19.18
CA GLY A 43 -17.56 5.73 -20.32
C GLY A 43 -18.84 5.54 -21.14
N GLY A 44 -19.35 4.31 -21.22
CA GLY A 44 -20.62 3.99 -21.86
C GLY A 44 -21.82 4.62 -21.20
N LEU A 45 -21.95 4.39 -19.89
CA LEU A 45 -23.00 4.99 -19.07
C LEU A 45 -22.96 6.52 -19.14
N PHE A 46 -21.76 7.11 -19.15
CA PHE A 46 -21.59 8.54 -19.35
C PHE A 46 -22.12 8.98 -20.73
N LEU A 47 -21.73 8.32 -21.82
CA LEU A 47 -22.23 8.63 -23.16
C LEU A 47 -23.76 8.49 -23.28
N VAL A 48 -24.35 7.46 -22.65
CA VAL A 48 -25.81 7.28 -22.62
C VAL A 48 -26.50 8.43 -21.89
N MET A 49 -25.97 8.88 -20.74
CA MET A 49 -26.59 9.95 -19.96
C MET A 49 -26.49 11.34 -20.62
N PHE A 50 -25.43 11.60 -21.38
CA PHE A 50 -25.16 12.93 -21.94
C PHE A 50 -25.50 13.09 -23.43
N VAL A 51 -25.86 12.02 -24.12
CA VAL A 51 -26.35 12.07 -25.51
C VAL A 51 -27.86 11.75 -25.50
N PRO A 52 -28.74 12.75 -25.65
CA PRO A 52 -30.19 12.57 -25.50
C PRO A 52 -30.79 11.46 -26.39
N GLY A 53 -30.25 11.29 -27.61
CA GLY A 53 -30.66 10.21 -28.52
C GLY A 53 -30.29 8.82 -28.02
N LEU A 54 -29.10 8.65 -27.41
CA LEU A 54 -28.69 7.38 -26.80
C LEU A 54 -29.46 7.11 -25.51
N LEU A 55 -29.75 8.14 -24.71
CA LEU A 55 -30.59 8.02 -23.53
C LEU A 55 -31.99 7.52 -23.89
N ALA A 56 -32.61 8.13 -24.90
CA ALA A 56 -33.96 7.75 -25.36
C ALA A 56 -33.98 6.32 -25.92
N LEU A 57 -32.94 5.94 -26.68
CA LEU A 57 -32.79 4.58 -27.20
C LEU A 57 -32.59 3.56 -26.07
N PHE A 58 -31.72 3.86 -25.11
CA PHE A 58 -31.45 3.01 -23.94
C PHE A 58 -32.69 2.87 -23.05
N ALA A 59 -33.39 3.97 -22.76
CA ALA A 59 -34.66 3.96 -22.04
C ALA A 59 -35.73 3.16 -22.80
N GLY A 60 -35.78 3.29 -24.13
CA GLY A 60 -36.65 2.47 -24.99
C GLY A 60 -36.33 0.98 -24.87
N LEU A 61 -35.06 0.58 -24.97
CA LEU A 61 -34.63 -0.82 -24.83
C LEU A 61 -35.05 -1.43 -23.48
N LEU A 62 -35.01 -0.65 -22.39
CA LEU A 62 -35.45 -1.10 -21.07
C LEU A 62 -36.97 -1.04 -20.90
N LEU A 63 -37.65 0.00 -21.35
CA LEU A 63 -39.10 0.17 -21.14
C LEU A 63 -39.95 -0.70 -22.05
N VAL A 64 -39.49 -1.02 -23.27
CA VAL A 64 -40.24 -1.82 -24.24
C VAL A 64 -40.64 -3.20 -23.68
N PRO A 65 -39.74 -4.02 -23.11
CA PRO A 65 -40.11 -5.35 -22.64
C PRO A 65 -40.91 -5.33 -21.32
N PHE A 66 -40.68 -4.35 -20.44
CA PHE A 66 -41.30 -4.32 -19.10
C PHE A 66 -42.58 -3.46 -18.99
N VAL A 67 -42.78 -2.51 -19.91
CA VAL A 67 -43.91 -1.56 -19.86
C VAL A 67 -44.74 -1.63 -21.14
N VAL A 68 -44.11 -1.41 -22.30
CA VAL A 68 -44.83 -1.33 -23.58
C VAL A 68 -45.40 -2.70 -23.99
N GLY A 69 -44.62 -3.77 -23.84
CA GLY A 69 -45.01 -5.14 -24.14
C GLY A 69 -46.23 -5.61 -23.33
N PRO A 70 -46.23 -5.48 -22.00
CA PRO A 70 -47.39 -5.80 -21.17
C PRO A 70 -48.64 -4.97 -21.49
N ILE A 71 -48.49 -3.65 -21.72
CA ILE A 71 -49.62 -2.78 -22.10
C ILE A 71 -50.20 -3.21 -23.45
N TYR A 72 -49.35 -3.47 -24.44
CA TYR A 72 -49.78 -3.99 -25.75
C TYR A 72 -50.48 -5.35 -25.63
N GLY A 73 -49.90 -6.26 -24.83
CA GLY A 73 -50.46 -7.57 -24.54
C GLY A 73 -51.86 -7.50 -23.94
N MET A 74 -52.05 -6.65 -22.93
CA MET A 74 -53.36 -6.42 -22.31
C MET A 74 -54.35 -5.80 -23.31
N ALA A 75 -53.93 -4.78 -24.07
CA ALA A 75 -54.78 -4.09 -25.05
C ALA A 75 -55.23 -5.00 -26.20
N LYS A 76 -54.44 -6.02 -26.56
CA LYS A 76 -54.74 -6.97 -27.65
C LYS A 76 -55.26 -8.33 -27.17
N GLY A 77 -55.50 -8.50 -25.86
CA GLY A 77 -55.94 -9.79 -25.28
C GLY A 77 -54.89 -10.90 -25.37
N ARG A 78 -53.62 -10.55 -25.59
CA ARG A 78 -52.47 -11.44 -25.68
C ARG A 78 -51.72 -11.47 -24.35
N LEU A 79 -52.31 -12.15 -23.37
CA LEU A 79 -51.78 -12.22 -22.00
C LEU A 79 -50.36 -12.81 -21.93
N GLY A 80 -49.88 -13.52 -22.95
CA GLY A 80 -48.52 -14.08 -22.97
C GLY A 80 -47.42 -13.02 -22.87
N PHE A 81 -47.67 -11.80 -23.38
CA PHE A 81 -46.72 -10.68 -23.27
C PHE A 81 -46.57 -10.12 -21.84
N LEU A 82 -47.52 -10.42 -20.94
CA LEU A 82 -47.39 -10.11 -19.52
C LEU A 82 -46.47 -11.11 -18.81
N PHE A 83 -46.58 -12.40 -19.17
CA PHE A 83 -45.84 -13.48 -18.51
C PHE A 83 -44.44 -13.72 -19.09
N GLY A 84 -44.15 -13.25 -20.31
CA GLY A 84 -42.84 -13.45 -20.97
C GLY A 84 -41.64 -12.98 -20.14
N PRO A 85 -41.60 -11.71 -19.66
CA PRO A 85 -40.49 -11.22 -18.83
C PRO A 85 -40.39 -11.94 -17.48
N VAL A 86 -41.52 -12.32 -16.88
CA VAL A 86 -41.58 -13.05 -15.61
C VAL A 86 -41.02 -14.47 -15.78
N LEU A 87 -41.43 -15.18 -16.84
CA LEU A 87 -40.91 -16.49 -17.18
C LEU A 87 -39.41 -16.42 -17.48
N LEU A 88 -38.96 -15.40 -18.23
CA LEU A 88 -37.55 -15.19 -18.50
C LEU A 88 -36.76 -15.02 -17.20
N ALA A 89 -37.21 -14.16 -16.29
CA ALA A 89 -36.57 -13.98 -14.98
C ALA A 89 -36.54 -15.28 -14.16
N ALA A 90 -37.64 -16.04 -14.17
CA ALA A 90 -37.75 -17.33 -13.48
C ALA A 90 -36.80 -18.41 -14.03
N VAL A 91 -36.41 -18.34 -15.30
CA VAL A 91 -35.44 -19.26 -15.94
C VAL A 91 -34.01 -18.74 -15.82
N VAL A 92 -33.79 -17.46 -16.06
CA VAL A 92 -32.47 -16.83 -16.00
C VAL A 92 -31.91 -16.89 -14.58
N TYR A 93 -32.71 -16.55 -13.56
CA TYR A 93 -32.24 -16.53 -12.17
C TYR A 93 -31.61 -17.84 -11.68
N PRO A 94 -32.27 -19.01 -11.81
CA PRO A 94 -31.68 -20.28 -11.38
C PRO A 94 -30.50 -20.70 -12.25
N LEU A 95 -30.53 -20.49 -13.57
CA LEU A 95 -29.42 -20.83 -14.46
C LEU A 95 -28.17 -20.02 -14.13
N SER A 96 -28.32 -18.71 -13.99
CA SER A 96 -27.24 -17.81 -13.59
C SER A 96 -26.74 -18.12 -12.17
N SER A 97 -27.64 -18.52 -11.27
CA SER A 97 -27.25 -18.97 -9.92
C SER A 97 -26.43 -20.26 -9.93
N LEU A 98 -26.78 -21.20 -10.80
CA LEU A 98 -26.06 -22.46 -10.96
C LEU A 98 -24.69 -22.22 -11.62
N ALA A 99 -24.63 -21.34 -12.63
CA ALA A 99 -23.37 -20.95 -13.27
C ALA A 99 -22.41 -20.27 -12.28
N LEU A 100 -22.91 -19.33 -11.45
CA LEU A 100 -22.11 -18.72 -10.38
C LEU A 100 -21.62 -19.75 -9.36
N ARG A 101 -22.50 -20.62 -8.88
CA ARG A 101 -22.12 -21.68 -7.94
C ARG A 101 -21.05 -22.59 -8.52
N HIS A 102 -21.19 -22.98 -9.78
CA HIS A 102 -20.19 -23.81 -10.46
C HIS A 102 -18.83 -23.10 -10.55
N LYS A 103 -18.81 -21.79 -10.86
CA LYS A 103 -17.57 -20.98 -10.84
C LYS A 103 -16.98 -20.88 -9.43
N GLU A 104 -17.81 -20.63 -8.41
CA GLU A 104 -17.41 -20.59 -7.00
C GLU A 104 -16.82 -21.94 -6.54
N GLU A 105 -17.48 -23.04 -6.87
CA GLU A 105 -17.01 -24.42 -6.61
C GLU A 105 -15.70 -24.73 -7.33
N THR A 106 -15.55 -24.27 -8.58
CA THR A 106 -14.31 -24.39 -9.35
C THR A 106 -13.17 -23.66 -8.65
N ILE A 107 -13.40 -22.42 -8.21
CA ILE A 107 -12.39 -21.64 -7.47
C ILE A 107 -12.08 -22.29 -6.12
N ALA A 108 -13.09 -22.79 -5.40
CA ALA A 108 -12.90 -23.51 -4.15
C ALA A 108 -12.07 -24.80 -4.35
N ALA A 109 -12.30 -25.54 -5.43
CA ALA A 109 -11.52 -26.73 -5.79
C ALA A 109 -10.07 -26.41 -6.17
N LEU A 110 -9.79 -25.19 -6.64
CA LEU A 110 -8.43 -24.72 -6.91
C LEU A 110 -7.67 -24.38 -5.62
N ALA A 111 -8.36 -24.08 -4.51
CA ALA A 111 -7.72 -23.89 -3.23
C ALA A 111 -7.18 -25.23 -2.72
N VAL A 112 -5.86 -25.34 -2.61
CA VAL A 112 -5.18 -26.59 -2.21
C VAL A 112 -4.47 -26.35 -0.89
N THR A 113 -4.50 -27.34 0.00
CA THR A 113 -3.49 -27.49 1.05
C THR A 113 -2.97 -28.90 0.90
N THR A 114 -1.69 -29.07 0.57
CA THR A 114 -1.11 -30.41 0.64
C THR A 114 -1.01 -30.79 2.11
N ALA A 115 -1.49 -31.98 2.46
CA ALA A 115 -1.38 -32.51 3.83
C ALA A 115 0.09 -32.71 4.28
N GLU A 116 1.04 -32.67 3.34
CA GLU A 116 2.45 -32.89 3.62
C GLU A 116 3.13 -31.63 4.17
N PRO A 117 3.86 -31.73 5.31
CA PRO A 117 4.66 -30.63 5.82
C PRO A 117 5.86 -30.32 4.90
N VAL A 118 6.51 -29.18 5.14
CA VAL A 118 7.82 -28.83 4.58
C VAL A 118 8.81 -29.98 4.82
N ARG A 119 9.54 -30.41 3.80
CA ARG A 119 10.40 -31.61 3.85
C ARG A 119 11.77 -31.33 4.47
N THR A 120 12.30 -30.13 4.24
CA THR A 120 13.65 -29.75 4.67
C THR A 120 13.66 -28.36 5.28
N ASP A 121 14.63 -28.09 6.14
CA ASP A 121 14.86 -26.72 6.61
C ASP A 121 15.49 -25.90 5.48
N HIS A 122 14.87 -24.76 5.17
CA HIS A 122 15.33 -23.85 4.12
C HIS A 122 15.88 -22.58 4.76
N ASN A 123 16.92 -22.00 4.15
CA ASN A 123 17.46 -20.70 4.57
C ASN A 123 17.08 -19.55 3.61
N LEU A 124 16.37 -19.86 2.52
CA LEU A 124 15.94 -18.90 1.51
C LEU A 124 14.41 -18.75 1.51
N LEU A 125 13.94 -17.50 1.58
CA LEU A 125 12.54 -17.13 1.38
C LEU A 125 12.42 -16.34 0.08
N ALA A 126 11.71 -16.87 -0.90
CA ALA A 126 11.46 -16.20 -2.18
C ALA A 126 10.05 -15.60 -2.21
N ILE A 127 9.92 -14.37 -2.72
CA ILE A 127 8.63 -13.70 -2.95
C ILE A 127 8.60 -13.19 -4.38
N ASP A 128 7.56 -13.58 -5.11
CA ASP A 128 7.30 -13.21 -6.49
C ASP A 128 6.05 -12.32 -6.55
N ASP A 129 6.19 -11.11 -7.11
CA ASP A 129 5.35 -9.89 -7.02
C ASP A 129 5.80 -8.84 -5.97
N GLU A 130 7.10 -8.81 -5.61
CA GLU A 130 7.69 -7.71 -4.83
C GLU A 130 9.04 -7.27 -5.42
N ASP A 131 9.20 -5.98 -5.72
CA ASP A 131 10.44 -5.44 -6.31
C ASP A 131 11.47 -4.95 -5.29
N PHE A 132 11.07 -4.78 -4.02
CA PHE A 132 11.93 -4.18 -2.99
C PHE A 132 11.62 -4.72 -1.60
N CYS A 133 12.66 -4.77 -0.76
CA CYS A 133 12.60 -5.26 0.61
C CYS A 133 11.83 -4.28 1.51
N LYS A 134 10.55 -4.55 1.73
CA LYS A 134 9.67 -3.79 2.64
C LYS A 134 9.91 -4.16 4.11
N GLU A 135 9.11 -3.56 5.00
CA GLU A 135 9.19 -3.72 6.46
C GLU A 135 9.28 -5.18 6.91
N GLY A 136 8.45 -6.05 6.34
CA GLY A 136 8.46 -7.47 6.68
C GLY A 136 9.75 -8.18 6.28
N CYS A 137 10.28 -7.86 5.10
CA CYS A 137 11.57 -8.38 4.63
C CYS A 137 12.72 -7.91 5.54
N VAL A 138 12.76 -6.61 5.87
CA VAL A 138 13.76 -6.04 6.80
C VAL A 138 13.69 -6.74 8.16
N ARG A 139 12.50 -6.97 8.70
CA ARG A 139 12.33 -7.64 10.00
C ARG A 139 12.85 -9.07 10.01
N VAL A 140 12.60 -9.85 8.95
CA VAL A 140 13.17 -11.20 8.82
C VAL A 140 14.69 -11.12 8.78
N LEU A 141 15.25 -10.29 7.89
CA LEU A 141 16.69 -10.14 7.73
C LEU A 141 17.36 -9.61 9.01
N ALA A 142 16.67 -8.78 9.79
CA ALA A 142 17.20 -8.24 11.03
C ALA A 142 17.23 -9.28 12.17
N ASN A 143 16.28 -10.21 12.21
CA ASN A 143 16.06 -11.10 13.35
C ASN A 143 16.38 -12.59 13.08
N SER A 144 16.87 -12.92 11.88
CA SER A 144 17.14 -14.30 11.51
C SER A 144 18.32 -14.40 10.54
N ALA A 145 18.77 -15.64 10.29
CA ALA A 145 19.78 -15.95 9.28
C ALA A 145 19.18 -16.20 7.89
N TYR A 146 17.87 -16.00 7.72
CA TYR A 146 17.23 -16.18 6.42
C TYR A 146 17.79 -15.18 5.41
N THR A 147 17.89 -15.63 4.17
CA THR A 147 18.08 -14.79 3.00
C THR A 147 16.74 -14.62 2.30
N ILE A 148 16.51 -13.47 1.67
CA ILE A 148 15.26 -13.21 0.95
C ILE A 148 15.54 -13.00 -0.53
N ALA A 149 14.88 -13.72 -1.42
CA ALA A 149 14.88 -13.45 -2.85
C ALA A 149 13.58 -12.75 -3.23
N LEU A 150 13.67 -11.59 -3.87
CA LEU A 150 12.51 -10.85 -4.36
C LEU A 150 12.54 -10.77 -5.88
N ARG A 151 11.38 -10.95 -6.50
CA ARG A 151 11.15 -10.68 -7.91
C ARG A 151 9.84 -9.94 -8.00
N GLY A 152 9.81 -8.80 -8.68
CA GLY A 152 8.58 -8.06 -8.88
C GLY A 152 8.30 -7.78 -10.35
N ASP A 153 7.02 -7.48 -10.59
CA ASP A 153 6.44 -7.27 -11.91
C ASP A 153 6.31 -5.77 -12.25
N TYR A 154 6.68 -4.85 -11.33
CA TYR A 154 6.42 -3.41 -11.50
C TYR A 154 7.19 -2.83 -12.69
N TRP A 155 8.25 -3.51 -13.15
CA TRP A 155 8.94 -3.22 -14.39
C TRP A 155 8.69 -4.26 -15.48
N GLN A 156 7.43 -4.49 -15.86
CA GLN A 156 7.04 -4.97 -17.22
C GLN A 156 7.57 -4.09 -18.39
N ARG A 157 8.57 -3.22 -18.17
CA ARG A 157 9.41 -2.57 -19.19
C ARG A 157 10.84 -3.13 -19.27
N SER A 158 11.27 -3.92 -18.29
CA SER A 158 12.50 -4.69 -18.35
C SER A 158 12.17 -6.07 -18.91
N ASN A 159 12.79 -6.45 -20.03
CA ASN A 159 12.55 -7.73 -20.70
C ASN A 159 13.03 -8.96 -19.89
N ASP A 160 13.52 -8.79 -18.65
CA ASP A 160 14.11 -9.86 -17.84
C ASP A 160 13.95 -9.56 -16.33
N PRO A 161 12.81 -9.90 -15.69
CA PRO A 161 12.64 -9.75 -14.24
C PRO A 161 13.50 -10.77 -13.51
N ARG A 162 14.73 -10.36 -13.15
CA ARG A 162 15.66 -11.17 -12.36
C ARG A 162 15.31 -11.15 -10.89
N TRP A 163 15.63 -12.25 -10.22
CA TRP A 163 15.56 -12.31 -8.77
C TRP A 163 16.65 -11.42 -8.16
N THR A 164 16.31 -10.73 -7.08
CA THR A 164 17.26 -9.98 -6.28
C THR A 164 17.34 -10.61 -4.91
N LEU A 165 18.52 -11.10 -4.55
CA LEU A 165 18.82 -11.72 -3.28
C LEU A 165 19.25 -10.66 -2.26
N TYR A 166 18.61 -10.67 -1.10
CA TYR A 166 18.88 -9.80 0.03
C TYR A 166 19.47 -10.63 1.16
N ARG A 167 20.73 -10.35 1.51
CA ARG A 167 21.40 -10.96 2.67
C ARG A 167 21.63 -9.93 3.75
N GLN A 168 21.48 -10.34 5.00
CA GLN A 168 21.82 -9.49 6.14
C GLN A 168 23.30 -9.11 6.09
N ALA A 169 23.60 -7.84 6.38
CA ALA A 169 24.95 -7.33 6.54
C ALA A 169 25.04 -6.36 7.72
N THR A 170 26.26 -6.09 8.18
CA THR A 170 26.55 -5.20 9.30
C THR A 170 27.81 -4.37 9.04
N GLY A 171 28.04 -3.36 9.90
CA GLY A 171 29.28 -2.59 9.91
C GLY A 171 29.52 -1.79 8.63
N ALA A 172 30.73 -1.90 8.07
CA ALA A 172 31.16 -1.10 6.91
C ALA A 172 30.28 -1.31 5.66
N ALA A 173 29.69 -2.50 5.50
CA ALA A 173 28.79 -2.78 4.38
C ALA A 173 27.55 -1.88 4.39
N CYS A 174 27.08 -1.47 5.58
CA CYS A 174 25.93 -0.58 5.70
C CYS A 174 26.25 0.86 5.34
N LEU A 175 27.51 1.27 5.53
CA LEU A 175 28.00 2.58 5.11
C LEU A 175 28.33 2.64 3.61
N ALA A 176 28.32 1.52 2.89
CA ALA A 176 28.53 1.51 1.45
C ALA A 176 27.38 2.23 0.73
N LYS A 177 27.71 3.08 -0.26
CA LYS A 177 26.75 3.96 -0.95
C LYS A 177 25.58 3.18 -1.55
N GLU A 178 25.86 2.01 -2.09
CA GLU A 178 24.92 1.10 -2.74
C GLU A 178 23.89 0.47 -1.80
N ASN A 179 24.16 0.47 -0.48
CA ASN A 179 23.32 -0.14 0.55
C ASN A 179 22.66 0.90 1.49
N VAL A 180 22.91 2.20 1.28
CA VAL A 180 22.39 3.29 2.13
C VAL A 180 20.88 3.24 2.28
N GLU A 181 20.15 2.96 1.19
CA GLU A 181 18.70 2.84 1.20
C GLU A 181 18.23 1.76 2.20
N LEU A 182 18.80 0.57 2.10
CA LEU A 182 18.49 -0.56 2.98
C LEU A 182 18.95 -0.28 4.41
N ALA A 183 20.10 0.39 4.60
CA ALA A 183 20.54 0.78 5.93
C ALA A 183 19.56 1.75 6.61
N PHE A 184 19.00 2.71 5.85
CA PHE A 184 17.97 3.60 6.37
C PHE A 184 16.65 2.89 6.67
N ASP A 185 16.23 1.91 5.87
CA ASP A 185 15.04 1.11 6.19
C ASP A 185 15.21 0.30 7.48
N PHE A 186 16.40 -0.27 7.71
CA PHE A 186 16.70 -0.96 8.97
C PHE A 186 16.69 -0.01 10.16
N LEU A 187 17.30 1.18 10.03
CA LEU A 187 17.29 2.21 11.08
C LEU A 187 15.86 2.69 11.38
N ARG A 188 15.05 2.97 10.35
CA ARG A 188 13.64 3.38 10.49
C ARG A 188 12.82 2.37 11.28
N LEU A 189 13.17 1.08 11.18
CA LEU A 189 12.50 -0.02 11.87
C LEU A 189 13.15 -0.40 13.20
N GLY A 190 14.17 0.32 13.65
CA GLY A 190 14.80 0.11 14.95
C GLY A 190 15.82 -1.04 14.97
N TYR A 191 16.50 -1.28 13.85
CA TYR A 191 17.56 -2.29 13.73
C TYR A 191 18.92 -1.64 13.46
N PRO A 192 19.49 -0.91 14.44
CA PRO A 192 20.76 -0.19 14.27
C PRO A 192 21.92 -1.14 13.99
N GLY A 193 22.88 -0.68 13.18
CA GLY A 193 24.09 -1.43 12.82
C GLY A 193 23.86 -2.60 11.85
N LYS A 194 22.61 -2.81 11.41
CA LYS A 194 22.21 -3.83 10.44
C LYS A 194 21.72 -3.17 9.15
N CYS A 195 21.90 -3.87 8.05
CA CYS A 195 21.39 -3.53 6.74
C CYS A 195 21.25 -4.81 5.91
N ALA A 196 20.96 -4.67 4.62
CA ALA A 196 21.02 -5.75 3.66
C ALA A 196 21.90 -5.40 2.47
N VAL A 197 22.56 -6.40 1.91
CA VAL A 197 23.23 -6.34 0.61
C VAL A 197 22.34 -6.98 -0.44
N ARG A 198 22.32 -6.40 -1.64
CA ARG A 198 21.54 -6.90 -2.78
C ARG A 198 22.45 -7.53 -3.82
N GLU A 199 22.08 -8.71 -4.30
CA GLU A 199 22.79 -9.44 -5.36
C GLU A 199 21.76 -9.94 -6.39
N PRO A 200 21.89 -9.61 -7.68
CA PRO A 200 21.02 -10.18 -8.70
C PRO A 200 21.37 -11.65 -8.91
N ILE A 201 20.35 -12.51 -9.00
CA ILE A 201 20.48 -13.93 -9.30
C ILE A 201 19.48 -14.32 -10.40
N ASP A 202 19.85 -15.32 -11.21
CA ASP A 202 18.98 -15.76 -12.31
C ASP A 202 17.94 -16.78 -11.82
N HIS A 203 18.35 -17.67 -10.91
CA HIS A 203 17.51 -18.72 -10.32
C HIS A 203 18.01 -19.08 -8.91
N PHE A 204 17.18 -19.85 -8.19
CA PHE A 204 17.54 -20.50 -6.93
C PHE A 204 17.00 -21.93 -6.94
N ASP A 205 17.79 -22.85 -6.38
CA ASP A 205 17.52 -24.28 -6.42
C ASP A 205 16.76 -24.78 -5.20
N ASP A 206 16.93 -24.14 -4.04
CA ASP A 206 16.32 -24.54 -2.77
C ASP A 206 15.72 -23.33 -2.05
N GLY A 207 14.49 -23.46 -1.55
CA GLY A 207 13.86 -22.41 -0.74
C GLY A 207 12.35 -22.53 -0.58
N LEU A 208 11.81 -21.71 0.32
CA LEU A 208 10.37 -21.51 0.45
C LEU A 208 9.94 -20.34 -0.41
N TRP A 209 8.91 -20.51 -1.23
CA TRP A 209 8.54 -19.52 -2.24
C TRP A 209 7.07 -19.14 -2.16
N LEU A 210 6.79 -17.86 -2.00
CA LEU A 210 5.46 -17.28 -2.19
C LEU A 210 5.35 -16.64 -3.57
N ARG A 211 4.42 -17.14 -4.39
CA ARG A 211 4.01 -16.52 -5.64
C ARG A 211 2.68 -15.82 -5.46
N LYS A 212 2.65 -14.52 -5.75
CA LYS A 212 1.42 -13.73 -5.74
C LYS A 212 1.07 -13.33 -7.17
N ARG A 213 -0.17 -13.57 -7.56
CA ARG A 213 -0.72 -13.18 -8.87
C ARG A 213 -2.00 -12.42 -8.66
N SER A 214 -2.11 -11.25 -9.26
CA SER A 214 -3.31 -10.42 -9.18
C SER A 214 -3.97 -10.35 -10.56
N PRO A 215 -4.67 -11.41 -11.01
CA PRO A 215 -5.38 -11.39 -12.28
C PRO A 215 -6.37 -10.24 -12.29
N ASN A 216 -6.24 -9.37 -13.30
CA ASN A 216 -7.23 -8.35 -13.58
C ASN A 216 -7.79 -8.61 -14.98
N PRO A 217 -9.08 -8.96 -15.11
CA PRO A 217 -9.68 -9.32 -16.39
C PRO A 217 -9.78 -8.14 -17.37
N ARG A 218 -9.52 -6.90 -16.92
CA ARG A 218 -9.38 -5.73 -17.80
C ARG A 218 -8.02 -5.66 -18.51
N PHE A 219 -7.03 -6.41 -18.03
CA PHE A 219 -5.68 -6.46 -18.58
C PHE A 219 -5.35 -7.89 -19.04
N ARG A 220 -4.21 -8.06 -19.72
CA ARG A 220 -3.75 -9.38 -20.15
C ARG A 220 -3.57 -10.26 -18.91
N LEU A 221 -4.27 -11.40 -18.87
CA LEU A 221 -4.12 -12.39 -17.80
C LEU A 221 -2.65 -12.84 -17.73
N PRO A 222 -2.05 -12.92 -16.54
CA PRO A 222 -0.73 -13.53 -16.37
C PRO A 222 -0.73 -14.96 -16.96
N PRO A 223 0.30 -15.34 -17.73
CA PRO A 223 0.35 -16.65 -18.41
C PRO A 223 0.44 -17.84 -17.45
N ASP A 224 0.73 -17.59 -16.18
CA ASP A 224 1.03 -18.56 -15.15
C ASP A 224 -0.04 -18.64 -14.04
N LEU A 225 -1.27 -18.22 -14.35
CA LEU A 225 -2.41 -18.45 -13.46
C LEU A 225 -2.75 -19.95 -13.36
N PRO A 226 -3.33 -20.40 -12.22
CA PRO A 226 -3.80 -21.76 -12.08
C PRO A 226 -4.75 -22.15 -13.22
N PRO A 227 -4.55 -23.32 -13.86
CA PRO A 227 -5.45 -23.77 -14.92
C PRO A 227 -6.85 -23.98 -14.35
N GLY A 228 -7.87 -23.46 -15.05
CA GLY A 228 -9.27 -23.54 -14.61
C GLY A 228 -9.76 -22.34 -13.80
N LEU A 229 -8.90 -21.34 -13.50
CA LEU A 229 -9.37 -20.08 -12.91
C LEU A 229 -10.32 -19.37 -13.89
N PRO A 230 -11.55 -18.99 -13.47
CA PRO A 230 -12.49 -18.30 -14.34
C PRO A 230 -11.90 -17.01 -14.91
N LYS A 231 -12.16 -16.73 -16.20
CA LYS A 231 -11.62 -15.54 -16.89
C LYS A 231 -12.12 -14.22 -16.29
N ASP A 232 -13.28 -14.26 -15.65
CA ASP A 232 -13.93 -13.13 -14.99
C ASP A 232 -13.54 -12.97 -13.51
N PHE A 233 -12.63 -13.81 -13.00
CA PHE A 233 -12.09 -13.65 -11.65
C PHE A 233 -11.22 -12.39 -11.56
N ASN A 234 -11.48 -11.59 -10.53
CA ASN A 234 -10.70 -10.43 -10.16
C ASN A 234 -10.31 -10.53 -8.69
N GLY A 235 -9.00 -10.55 -8.42
CA GLY A 235 -8.51 -10.76 -7.07
C GLY A 235 -7.03 -11.08 -7.03
N THR A 236 -6.63 -11.80 -6.00
CA THR A 236 -5.26 -12.23 -5.76
C THR A 236 -5.23 -13.73 -5.46
N VAL A 237 -4.33 -14.43 -6.13
CA VAL A 237 -3.97 -15.82 -5.87
C VAL A 237 -2.60 -15.81 -5.20
N TYR A 238 -2.51 -16.42 -4.03
CA TYR A 238 -1.29 -16.68 -3.30
C TYR A 238 -0.98 -18.18 -3.38
N GLU A 239 0.15 -18.53 -3.97
CA GLU A 239 0.63 -19.90 -4.05
C GLU A 239 1.92 -20.02 -3.25
N TYR A 240 1.96 -21.03 -2.39
CA TYR A 240 3.09 -21.30 -1.53
C TYR A 240 3.75 -22.59 -2.00
N PHE A 241 5.04 -22.52 -2.30
CA PHE A 241 5.83 -23.62 -2.82
C PHE A 241 7.01 -23.93 -1.88
N GLU A 242 7.40 -25.18 -1.86
CA GLU A 242 8.75 -25.60 -1.47
C GLU A 242 9.50 -25.96 -2.74
N ARG A 243 10.69 -25.39 -2.93
CA ARG A 243 11.59 -25.75 -4.01
C ARG A 243 12.76 -26.56 -3.45
N ILE A 244 13.04 -27.71 -4.06
CA ILE A 244 14.19 -28.56 -3.74
C ILE A 244 14.84 -29.01 -5.05
N GLY A 245 16.13 -28.74 -5.23
CA GLY A 245 16.87 -29.11 -6.45
C GLY A 245 16.26 -28.55 -7.74
N GLY A 246 15.64 -27.36 -7.65
CA GLY A 246 14.97 -26.70 -8.79
C GLY A 246 13.52 -27.13 -9.05
N GLU A 247 13.02 -28.17 -8.38
CA GLU A 247 11.65 -28.64 -8.55
C GLU A 247 10.67 -27.98 -7.57
N ASP A 248 9.54 -27.48 -8.09
CA ASP A 248 8.51 -26.81 -7.30
C ASP A 248 7.45 -27.78 -6.78
N ARG A 249 7.26 -27.81 -5.46
CA ARG A 249 6.16 -28.53 -4.80
C ARG A 249 5.17 -27.53 -4.21
N LEU A 250 3.96 -27.47 -4.75
CA LEU A 250 2.88 -26.63 -4.20
C LEU A 250 2.49 -27.15 -2.80
N LEU A 251 2.60 -26.30 -1.79
CA LEU A 251 2.22 -26.59 -0.41
C LEU A 251 0.81 -26.08 -0.08
N ALA A 252 0.49 -24.87 -0.53
CA ALA A 252 -0.80 -24.26 -0.27
C ALA A 252 -1.18 -23.25 -1.35
N ARG A 253 -2.48 -23.08 -1.59
CA ARG A 253 -3.04 -22.03 -2.43
C ARG A 253 -4.19 -21.33 -1.71
N HIS A 254 -4.10 -20.01 -1.63
CA HIS A 254 -5.13 -19.13 -1.09
C HIS A 254 -5.64 -18.21 -2.20
N ILE A 255 -6.95 -18.18 -2.42
CA ILE A 255 -7.58 -17.38 -3.47
C ILE A 255 -8.54 -16.40 -2.81
N LYS A 256 -8.28 -15.10 -3.01
CA LYS A 256 -9.06 -14.01 -2.44
C LYS A 256 -9.50 -13.04 -3.53
N GLY A 257 -10.78 -12.74 -3.64
CA GLY A 257 -11.28 -11.82 -4.66
C GLY A 257 -12.78 -11.93 -4.88
N GLY A 258 -13.18 -11.84 -6.13
CA GLY A 258 -14.56 -12.06 -6.55
C GLY A 258 -14.66 -12.27 -8.05
N LEU A 259 -15.83 -12.72 -8.49
CA LEU A 259 -16.16 -12.74 -9.91
C LEU A 259 -16.63 -11.34 -10.30
N LEU A 260 -16.15 -10.80 -11.41
CA LEU A 260 -16.79 -9.63 -12.00
C LEU A 260 -17.98 -10.12 -12.84
N PRO A 261 -19.16 -9.49 -12.73
CA PRO A 261 -20.22 -9.76 -13.68
C PRO A 261 -19.71 -9.42 -15.08
N GLU A 262 -19.71 -10.40 -15.99
CA GLU A 262 -19.47 -10.09 -17.39
C GLU A 262 -20.59 -9.15 -17.86
N ALA A 263 -20.21 -8.14 -18.64
CA ALA A 263 -21.11 -7.15 -19.26
C ALA A 263 -22.36 -7.73 -19.93
N SER A 264 -22.23 -8.93 -20.49
CA SER A 264 -23.25 -9.68 -21.22
C SER A 264 -23.98 -10.72 -20.36
N ASP A 265 -23.63 -10.86 -19.08
CA ASP A 265 -24.22 -11.87 -18.21
C ASP A 265 -25.63 -11.44 -17.79
N PRO A 266 -26.67 -12.25 -18.06
CA PRO A 266 -28.02 -11.94 -17.62
C PRO A 266 -28.15 -11.90 -16.08
N LEU A 267 -27.11 -12.21 -15.31
CA LEU A 267 -26.96 -11.86 -13.89
C LEU A 267 -27.20 -10.37 -13.57
N ILE A 268 -26.85 -9.45 -14.49
CA ILE A 268 -27.05 -8.01 -14.30
C ILE A 268 -28.55 -7.68 -14.21
N LEU A 269 -29.42 -8.46 -14.89
CA LEU A 269 -30.87 -8.25 -14.88
C LEU A 269 -31.52 -8.51 -13.52
N ILE A 270 -30.83 -9.20 -12.59
CA ILE A 270 -31.42 -9.67 -11.33
C ILE A 270 -30.61 -9.23 -10.11
N GLU A 271 -29.73 -8.23 -10.27
CA GLU A 271 -28.88 -7.61 -9.23
C GLU A 271 -28.10 -8.59 -8.33
N LYS A 272 -27.94 -9.85 -8.75
CA LYS A 272 -27.25 -10.84 -7.92
C LYS A 272 -25.75 -10.58 -7.98
N ARG A 273 -25.25 -9.87 -6.97
CA ARG A 273 -23.81 -9.62 -6.83
C ARG A 273 -23.11 -10.93 -6.46
N PRO A 274 -22.04 -11.31 -7.18
CA PRO A 274 -21.21 -12.45 -6.79
C PRO A 274 -20.65 -12.21 -5.39
N LYS A 275 -20.56 -13.26 -4.58
CA LYS A 275 -20.02 -13.16 -3.23
C LYS A 275 -18.51 -12.91 -3.31
N ALA A 276 -17.98 -12.24 -2.29
CA ALA A 276 -16.54 -12.23 -2.08
C ALA A 276 -16.06 -13.68 -1.87
N ILE A 277 -15.00 -14.03 -2.58
CA ILE A 277 -14.34 -15.32 -2.53
C ILE A 277 -13.13 -15.16 -1.62
N ASP A 278 -13.02 -16.03 -0.62
CA ASP A 278 -11.91 -16.14 0.31
C ASP A 278 -11.81 -17.64 0.68
N VAL A 279 -10.97 -18.37 -0.06
CA VAL A 279 -10.89 -19.84 0.01
C VAL A 279 -9.45 -20.31 0.12
N GLY A 280 -9.24 -21.36 0.91
CA GLY A 280 -7.92 -21.90 1.23
C GLY A 280 -7.37 -21.38 2.57
N PRO A 281 -6.18 -21.84 2.99
CA PRO A 281 -5.56 -21.40 4.22
C PRO A 281 -5.13 -19.93 4.10
N LYS A 282 -5.54 -19.09 5.05
CA LYS A 282 -5.18 -17.65 5.02
C LYS A 282 -3.67 -17.48 4.87
N MET A 283 -3.30 -16.79 3.80
CA MET A 283 -1.92 -16.50 3.44
C MET A 283 -1.82 -15.15 2.75
N ASP A 284 -0.81 -14.37 3.14
CA ASP A 284 -0.31 -13.18 2.47
C ASP A 284 1.21 -13.11 2.70
N THR A 285 1.87 -12.08 2.16
CA THR A 285 3.33 -11.92 2.31
C THR A 285 3.78 -11.91 3.78
N ASN A 286 3.06 -11.25 4.69
CA ASN A 286 3.48 -11.17 6.08
C ASN A 286 3.21 -12.45 6.84
N ILE A 287 2.09 -13.12 6.57
CA ILE A 287 1.82 -14.45 7.14
C ILE A 287 2.90 -15.44 6.70
N PHE A 288 3.30 -15.38 5.42
CA PHE A 288 4.38 -16.21 4.89
C PHE A 288 5.70 -15.96 5.63
N LEU A 289 6.14 -14.70 5.70
CA LEU A 289 7.38 -14.32 6.37
C LEU A 289 7.34 -14.61 7.88
N ALA A 290 6.19 -14.39 8.53
CA ALA A 290 5.99 -14.66 9.95
C ALA A 290 6.09 -16.16 10.27
N LYS A 291 5.47 -17.02 9.45
CA LYS A 291 5.59 -18.47 9.61
C LYS A 291 7.04 -18.94 9.49
N ALA A 292 7.81 -18.39 8.56
CA ALA A 292 9.21 -18.76 8.37
C ALA A 292 10.08 -18.47 9.61
N ILE A 293 9.87 -17.33 10.26
CA ILE A 293 10.62 -16.96 11.48
C ILE A 293 9.92 -17.36 12.79
N LYS A 294 8.83 -18.14 12.73
CA LYS A 294 7.96 -18.48 13.88
C LYS A 294 7.49 -17.26 14.68
N GLY A 295 7.26 -16.15 13.98
CA GLY A 295 6.81 -14.88 14.55
C GLY A 295 5.31 -14.63 14.36
N ASP A 296 4.83 -13.51 14.88
CA ASP A 296 3.46 -13.03 14.71
C ASP A 296 3.39 -12.06 13.52
N ALA A 297 2.50 -12.35 12.55
CA ALA A 297 2.31 -11.55 11.34
C ALA A 297 1.85 -10.12 11.63
N GLU A 298 1.14 -9.88 12.73
CA GLU A 298 0.72 -8.53 13.11
C GLU A 298 1.89 -7.62 13.49
N GLN A 299 3.02 -8.21 13.91
CA GLN A 299 4.19 -7.46 14.30
C GLN A 299 5.01 -6.98 13.09
N PHE A 300 4.82 -7.55 11.90
CA PHE A 300 5.64 -7.24 10.72
C PHE A 300 5.50 -5.80 10.20
N TRP A 301 4.39 -5.14 10.55
CA TRP A 301 4.13 -3.74 10.22
C TRP A 301 4.66 -2.75 11.26
N LYS A 302 5.10 -3.24 12.42
CA LYS A 302 5.54 -2.42 13.54
C LYS A 302 7.07 -2.34 13.57
N PRO A 303 7.64 -1.17 13.92
CA PRO A 303 9.03 -1.07 14.30
C PRO A 303 9.41 -2.02 15.44
N ALA A 304 10.71 -2.18 15.70
CA ALA A 304 11.20 -2.92 16.87
C ALA A 304 10.56 -2.39 18.15
N ASP A 305 10.22 -3.32 19.06
CA ASP A 305 9.64 -3.03 20.37
C ASP A 305 10.43 -3.79 21.45
N PRO A 306 11.13 -3.10 22.37
CA PRO A 306 11.26 -1.65 22.46
C PRO A 306 12.08 -1.04 21.30
N PHE A 307 11.75 0.20 20.92
CA PHE A 307 12.49 0.90 19.86
C PHE A 307 13.81 1.48 20.40
N PRO A 308 14.98 1.12 19.82
CA PRO A 308 16.29 1.56 20.30
C PRO A 308 16.63 2.97 19.78
N PHE A 309 16.02 3.99 20.37
CA PHE A 309 16.12 5.38 19.90
C PHE A 309 17.55 5.90 19.81
N ASP A 310 18.37 5.72 20.85
CA ASP A 310 19.70 6.32 20.93
C ASP A 310 20.66 5.68 19.91
N GLU A 311 20.63 4.36 19.78
CA GLU A 311 21.41 3.61 18.81
C GLU A 311 20.95 3.91 17.38
N THR A 312 19.64 4.09 17.17
CA THR A 312 19.09 4.44 15.85
C THR A 312 19.52 5.84 15.43
N TRP A 313 19.40 6.85 16.30
CA TRP A 313 19.90 8.19 15.97
C TRP A 313 21.40 8.21 15.76
N THR A 314 22.17 7.51 16.60
CA THR A 314 23.62 7.37 16.40
C THR A 314 23.93 6.73 15.05
N GLY A 315 23.17 5.71 14.64
CA GLY A 315 23.28 5.11 13.31
C GLY A 315 22.96 6.08 12.18
N ILE A 316 21.89 6.86 12.28
CA ILE A 316 21.53 7.88 11.28
C ILE A 316 22.59 8.98 11.21
N GLU A 317 23.04 9.47 12.36
CA GLU A 317 24.03 10.55 12.45
C GLU A 317 25.42 10.15 11.93
N SER A 318 25.70 8.85 11.81
CA SER A 318 26.92 8.35 11.14
C SER A 318 26.96 8.67 9.64
N TYR A 319 25.82 9.02 9.05
CA TYR A 319 25.70 9.48 7.66
C TYR A 319 25.78 11.00 7.50
N PHE A 320 25.88 11.77 8.59
CA PHE A 320 26.09 13.21 8.49
C PHE A 320 27.51 13.50 7.98
N GLY A 321 27.65 14.54 7.16
CA GLY A 321 28.87 14.86 6.41
C GLY A 321 29.01 14.12 5.07
N ARG A 322 28.12 13.16 4.76
CA ARG A 322 28.16 12.39 3.50
C ARG A 322 27.43 13.11 2.37
N LYS A 323 28.20 13.88 1.59
CA LYS A 323 27.69 14.72 0.49
C LYS A 323 27.52 13.99 -0.84
N GLU A 324 27.73 12.67 -0.88
CA GLU A 324 27.53 11.88 -2.09
C GLU A 324 26.07 11.94 -2.55
N ARG A 325 25.85 12.04 -3.86
CA ARG A 325 24.50 12.09 -4.45
C ARG A 325 23.72 10.80 -4.21
N TYR A 326 22.47 10.96 -3.77
CA TYR A 326 21.49 9.90 -3.52
C TYR A 326 20.09 10.38 -3.94
N GLY A 327 19.52 9.77 -4.98
CA GLY A 327 18.26 10.20 -5.57
C GLY A 327 18.30 11.67 -6.03
N ALA A 328 17.38 12.48 -5.49
CA ALA A 328 17.28 13.91 -5.79
C ALA A 328 18.20 14.80 -4.93
N GLY A 329 18.83 14.27 -3.88
CA GLY A 329 19.65 15.02 -2.92
C GLY A 329 20.96 14.33 -2.60
N THR A 330 21.44 14.50 -1.36
CA THR A 330 22.62 13.83 -0.82
C THR A 330 22.25 12.75 0.21
N ILE A 331 23.20 11.88 0.55
CA ILE A 331 23.06 10.91 1.64
C ILE A 331 22.80 11.63 2.98
N GLU A 332 23.50 12.73 3.22
CA GLU A 332 23.33 13.60 4.39
C GLU A 332 21.89 14.16 4.48
N ASP A 333 21.31 14.65 3.37
CA ASP A 333 19.91 15.11 3.33
C ASP A 333 18.94 13.97 3.64
N ALA A 334 19.17 12.79 3.06
CA ALA A 334 18.35 11.60 3.32
C ALA A 334 18.44 11.16 4.79
N ALA A 335 19.62 11.24 5.41
CA ALA A 335 19.81 10.97 6.83
C ALA A 335 19.01 11.93 7.71
N ALA A 336 19.00 13.23 7.41
CA ALA A 336 18.17 14.20 8.13
C ALA A 336 16.67 13.88 8.02
N LEU A 337 16.20 13.42 6.85
CA LEU A 337 14.82 12.96 6.69
C LEU A 337 14.50 11.73 7.54
N GLN A 338 15.43 10.77 7.67
CA GLN A 338 15.25 9.64 8.57
C GLN A 338 15.25 10.08 10.04
N TRP A 339 16.14 11.00 10.41
CA TRP A 339 16.21 11.55 11.77
C TRP A 339 14.85 12.15 12.17
N MET A 340 14.20 12.88 11.26
CA MET A 340 12.83 13.41 11.43
C MET A 340 11.79 12.31 11.67
N GLY A 341 11.86 11.21 10.92
CA GLY A 341 10.97 10.06 11.11
C GLY A 341 11.05 9.52 12.54
N ILE A 342 12.28 9.35 13.05
CA ILE A 342 12.51 8.87 14.42
C ILE A 342 12.12 9.92 15.47
N ALA A 343 12.35 11.21 15.21
CA ALA A 343 11.95 12.30 16.11
C ALA A 343 10.44 12.33 16.38
N ARG A 344 9.63 12.12 15.35
CA ARG A 344 8.16 12.07 15.48
C ARG A 344 7.71 10.90 16.35
N LEU A 345 8.36 9.74 16.22
CA LEU A 345 8.09 8.57 17.08
C LEU A 345 8.53 8.85 18.52
N ALA A 346 9.74 9.37 18.70
CA ALA A 346 10.31 9.68 20.02
C ALA A 346 9.55 10.77 20.76
N ARG A 347 8.95 11.74 20.06
CA ARG A 347 8.09 12.75 20.69
C ARG A 347 7.00 12.13 21.56
N GLN A 348 6.44 10.99 21.14
CA GLN A 348 5.39 10.30 21.86
C GLN A 348 5.93 9.33 22.91
N GLN A 349 7.03 8.64 22.61
CA GLN A 349 7.51 7.51 23.41
C GLN A 349 8.69 7.85 24.34
N ALA A 350 9.53 8.81 23.96
CA ALA A 350 10.77 9.18 24.62
C ALA A 350 11.10 10.69 24.49
N PRO A 351 10.21 11.61 24.90
CA PRO A 351 10.37 13.05 24.66
C PRO A 351 11.62 13.66 25.33
N GLN A 352 12.03 13.15 26.49
CA GLN A 352 13.25 13.61 27.17
C GLN A 352 14.51 13.21 26.42
N LEU A 353 14.54 12.01 25.85
CA LEU A 353 15.66 11.56 25.04
C LEU A 353 15.76 12.35 23.74
N LEU A 354 14.62 12.64 23.08
CA LEU A 354 14.58 13.54 21.92
C LEU A 354 15.18 14.91 22.27
N LYS A 355 14.78 15.49 23.41
CA LYS A 355 15.29 16.78 23.89
C LYS A 355 16.81 16.73 24.09
N GLN A 356 17.31 15.69 24.75
CA GLN A 356 18.75 15.48 24.94
C GLN A 356 19.49 15.34 23.60
N ARG A 357 18.91 14.62 22.63
CA ARG A 357 19.53 14.42 21.32
C ARG A 357 19.58 15.72 20.51
N VAL A 358 18.52 16.54 20.54
CA VAL A 358 18.52 17.87 19.92
C VAL A 358 19.58 18.77 20.55
N LEU A 359 19.76 18.75 21.88
CA LEU A 359 20.86 19.45 22.54
C LEU A 359 22.24 18.96 22.08
N GLY A 360 22.40 17.65 21.87
CA GLY A 360 23.63 17.08 21.32
C GLY A 360 23.95 17.60 19.91
N LEU A 361 22.93 17.75 19.06
CA LEU A 361 23.07 18.36 17.74
C LEU A 361 23.53 19.82 17.85
N PHE A 362 22.95 20.60 18.78
CA PHE A 362 23.37 21.97 19.04
C PHE A 362 24.82 22.08 19.55
N ALA A 363 25.22 21.18 20.44
CA ALA A 363 26.57 21.16 21.00
C ALA A 363 27.66 20.86 19.96
N SER A 364 27.32 20.22 18.83
CA SER A 364 28.30 19.82 17.80
C SER A 364 28.96 21.00 17.06
N ARG A 365 28.31 22.18 17.06
CA ARG A 365 28.70 23.38 16.28
C ARG A 365 28.81 23.19 14.76
N ASP A 366 28.53 22.00 14.25
CA ASP A 366 28.45 21.73 12.82
C ASP A 366 27.16 22.38 12.24
N PRO A 367 27.25 23.25 11.21
CA PRO A 367 26.08 23.96 10.69
C PRO A 367 24.95 23.06 10.24
N PHE A 368 25.26 21.88 9.68
CA PHE A 368 24.24 20.93 9.24
C PHE A 368 23.52 20.31 10.43
N ARG A 369 24.25 19.77 11.41
CA ARG A 369 23.68 19.24 12.67
C ARG A 369 22.85 20.29 13.40
N VAL A 370 23.34 21.52 13.50
CA VAL A 370 22.58 22.63 14.11
C VAL A 370 21.29 22.90 13.34
N LYS A 371 21.32 22.92 12.00
CA LYS A 371 20.12 23.07 11.16
C LYS A 371 19.09 21.95 11.41
N VAL A 372 19.54 20.70 11.51
CA VAL A 372 18.69 19.55 11.86
C VAL A 372 18.11 19.73 13.27
N GLY A 373 18.93 20.11 14.25
CA GLY A 373 18.47 20.39 15.61
C GLY A 373 17.40 21.49 15.69
N LEU A 374 17.59 22.59 14.92
CA LEU A 374 16.65 23.71 14.87
C LEU A 374 15.30 23.29 14.28
N LEU A 375 15.33 22.51 13.20
CA LEU A 375 14.13 21.94 12.59
C LEU A 375 13.30 21.15 13.61
N HIS A 376 13.94 20.25 14.36
CA HIS A 376 13.24 19.38 15.31
C HIS A 376 12.83 20.10 16.60
N TRP A 377 13.58 21.10 17.03
CA TRP A 377 13.12 22.02 18.07
C TRP A 377 11.82 22.75 17.66
N THR A 378 11.75 23.22 16.41
CA THR A 378 10.57 23.94 15.90
C THR A 378 9.35 23.05 15.69
N TYR A 379 9.52 21.79 15.24
CA TYR A 379 8.39 20.95 14.82
C TYR A 379 8.05 19.79 15.75
N ASP A 380 9.04 19.21 16.42
CA ASP A 380 8.87 17.96 17.18
C ASP A 380 8.89 18.17 18.70
N ILE A 381 9.51 19.24 19.20
CA ILE A 381 9.45 19.61 20.62
C ILE A 381 8.18 20.45 20.89
N PRO A 382 7.29 20.01 21.82
CA PRO A 382 6.13 20.79 22.25
C PRO A 382 6.53 22.19 22.71
N SER A 383 5.71 23.20 22.43
CA SER A 383 6.01 24.59 22.80
C SER A 383 6.28 24.78 24.30
N SER A 384 5.62 24.00 25.16
CA SER A 384 5.86 23.98 26.62
C SER A 384 7.27 23.55 27.00
N ASP A 385 7.93 22.76 26.16
CA ASP A 385 9.17 22.06 26.48
C ASP A 385 10.38 22.64 25.73
N ARG A 386 10.16 23.68 24.91
CA ARG A 386 11.18 24.35 24.09
C ARG A 386 12.23 25.13 24.86
N ILE A 387 12.05 25.29 26.16
CA ILE A 387 13.07 25.83 27.07
C ILE A 387 13.91 24.67 27.59
N PHE A 388 15.21 24.70 27.30
CA PHE A 388 16.14 23.68 27.76
C PHE A 388 16.78 24.14 29.08
N VAL A 389 16.22 23.67 30.19
CA VAL A 389 16.74 23.98 31.53
C VAL A 389 18.19 23.51 31.65
N GLY A 390 19.08 24.41 32.05
CA GLY A 390 20.51 24.11 32.23
C GLY A 390 21.34 24.04 30.94
N ALA A 391 20.76 24.37 29.78
CA ALA A 391 21.47 24.35 28.50
C ALA A 391 21.88 25.74 27.99
N ASP A 392 21.82 26.77 28.84
CA ASP A 392 22.02 28.17 28.46
C ASP A 392 23.34 28.37 27.70
N ASN A 393 24.43 27.74 28.15
CA ASN A 393 25.72 27.83 27.46
C ASN A 393 25.67 27.25 26.04
N VAL A 394 25.07 26.07 25.86
CA VAL A 394 24.97 25.42 24.55
C VAL A 394 24.10 26.25 23.59
N ILE A 395 22.96 26.74 24.07
CA ILE A 395 22.05 27.54 23.25
C ILE A 395 22.64 28.91 22.94
N PHE A 396 23.31 29.56 23.90
CA PHE A 396 24.00 30.82 23.68
C PHE A 396 25.10 30.68 22.63
N ASP A 397 25.88 29.59 22.66
CA ASP A 397 26.95 29.32 21.69
C ASP A 397 26.45 29.24 20.24
N LEU A 398 25.18 28.90 20.01
CA LEU A 398 24.59 28.87 18.67
C LEU A 398 24.58 30.25 17.99
N THR A 399 24.65 31.34 18.76
CA THR A 399 24.80 32.69 18.20
C THR A 399 26.02 32.85 17.32
N PHE A 400 27.04 32.01 17.49
CA PHE A 400 28.31 32.08 16.76
C PHE A 400 28.44 31.02 15.65
N VAL A 401 27.44 30.15 15.46
CA VAL A 401 27.48 29.11 14.41
C VAL A 401 27.12 29.73 13.06
N ALA A 402 27.87 29.37 12.02
CA ALA A 402 27.64 29.79 10.63
C ALA A 402 26.44 29.05 9.99
N VAL A 403 25.25 29.18 10.59
CA VAL A 403 23.98 28.81 9.96
C VAL A 403 23.68 29.87 8.88
N GLU A 404 22.94 29.52 7.82
CA GLU A 404 22.56 30.39 6.69
C GLU A 404 22.17 31.83 7.11
N GLU A 405 22.33 32.82 6.21
CA GLU A 405 22.33 34.26 6.50
C GLU A 405 21.24 34.77 7.46
N ARG A 406 20.04 34.14 7.49
CA ARG A 406 19.02 34.40 8.51
C ARG A 406 18.19 33.16 8.83
N SER A 407 18.57 32.41 9.87
CA SER A 407 17.71 31.34 10.41
C SER A 407 16.71 31.93 11.41
N TRP A 408 15.46 32.11 10.96
CA TRP A 408 14.34 32.52 11.82
C TRP A 408 14.15 31.60 13.04
N ASP A 409 14.36 30.29 12.84
CA ASP A 409 14.28 29.29 13.91
C ASP A 409 15.33 29.52 15.01
N LEU A 410 16.57 29.87 14.64
CA LEU A 410 17.62 30.17 15.60
C LEU A 410 17.30 31.44 16.41
N GLU A 411 16.82 32.48 15.75
CA GLU A 411 16.41 33.72 16.42
C GLU A 411 15.27 33.43 17.42
N MET A 412 14.26 32.67 17.01
CA MET A 412 13.17 32.24 17.90
C MET A 412 13.65 31.41 19.09
N LEU A 413 14.57 30.47 18.86
CA LEU A 413 15.16 29.64 19.92
C LEU A 413 15.86 30.51 20.96
N LEU A 414 16.71 31.44 20.51
CA LEU A 414 17.45 32.36 21.38
C LEU A 414 16.51 33.30 22.14
N GLN A 415 15.45 33.81 21.50
CA GLN A 415 14.46 34.64 22.16
C GLN A 415 13.62 33.86 23.19
N GLY A 416 13.30 32.60 22.90
CA GLY A 416 12.58 31.72 23.82
C GLY A 416 13.42 31.30 25.03
N GLN A 417 14.70 30.97 24.84
CA GLN A 417 15.62 30.62 25.92
C GLN A 417 16.01 31.83 26.77
N PHE A 418 16.17 33.01 26.12
CA PHE A 418 16.55 34.27 26.77
C PHE A 418 15.51 35.37 26.53
N PRO A 419 14.31 35.24 27.11
CA PRO A 419 13.23 36.20 26.91
C PRO A 419 13.56 37.55 27.56
N ALA A 420 13.11 38.63 26.92
CA ALA A 420 13.26 39.98 27.50
C ALA A 420 12.47 40.08 28.82
N GLY A 421 13.14 40.47 29.91
CA GLY A 421 12.54 40.50 31.24
C GLY A 421 12.39 39.12 31.91
N GLY A 422 13.02 38.08 31.35
CA GLY A 422 13.10 36.75 31.95
C GLY A 422 14.05 36.68 33.15
N GLN A 423 14.34 35.45 33.60
CA GLN A 423 15.34 35.24 34.65
C GLN A 423 16.70 35.82 34.24
N PRO A 424 17.46 36.39 35.20
CA PRO A 424 18.75 36.98 34.92
C PRO A 424 19.71 35.92 34.37
N VAL A 425 20.26 36.21 33.20
CA VAL A 425 21.28 35.37 32.55
C VAL A 425 22.53 35.32 33.44
N SER A 426 23.25 34.19 33.44
CA SER A 426 24.47 34.02 34.23
C SER A 426 25.51 35.10 33.91
N THR A 427 26.29 35.51 34.91
CA THR A 427 27.36 36.51 34.74
C THR A 427 28.35 36.10 33.65
N GLU A 428 28.67 34.80 33.56
CA GLU A 428 29.54 34.23 32.53
C GLU A 428 29.02 34.52 31.11
N ILE A 429 27.76 34.21 30.82
CA ILE A 429 27.17 34.45 29.50
C ILE A 429 27.12 35.95 29.19
N ARG A 430 26.85 36.81 30.18
CA ARG A 430 26.85 38.27 29.96
C ARG A 430 28.24 38.79 29.59
N GLU A 431 29.27 38.36 30.30
CA GLU A 431 30.64 38.78 29.99
C GLU A 431 31.10 38.24 28.63
N ARG A 432 30.75 37.00 28.30
CA ARG A 432 30.98 36.44 26.95
C ARG A 432 30.25 37.25 25.88
N ALA A 433 28.99 37.63 26.10
CA ALA A 433 28.23 38.45 25.16
C ALA A 433 28.89 39.81 24.91
N LYS A 434 29.36 40.48 25.97
CA LYS A 434 30.09 41.76 25.87
C LYS A 434 31.39 41.61 25.08
N ALA A 435 32.15 40.55 25.35
CA ALA A 435 33.44 40.30 24.70
C ALA A 435 33.33 40.18 23.17
N HIS A 436 32.20 39.66 22.66
CA HIS A 436 31.98 39.48 21.23
C HIS A 436 31.30 40.68 20.53
N LEU A 437 30.88 41.74 21.22
CA LEU A 437 30.15 42.87 20.59
C LEU A 437 30.94 43.58 19.48
N SER A 438 32.28 43.56 19.57
CA SER A 438 33.19 44.15 18.60
C SER A 438 33.52 43.24 17.41
N ASP A 439 33.01 42.00 17.36
CA ASP A 439 33.32 41.09 16.25
C ASP A 439 32.75 41.65 14.92
N PRO A 440 33.62 41.81 13.89
CA PRO A 440 33.20 42.38 12.61
C PRO A 440 32.30 41.44 11.82
N ASP A 441 32.40 40.13 12.06
CA ASP A 441 31.67 39.08 11.35
C ASP A 441 30.25 38.85 11.89
N LEU A 442 29.85 39.57 12.94
CA LEU A 442 28.50 39.46 13.49
C LEU A 442 27.46 40.05 12.54
N LYS A 443 26.46 39.23 12.22
CA LYS A 443 25.24 39.65 11.55
C LYS A 443 24.48 40.66 12.42
N PRO A 444 23.70 41.58 11.83
CA PRO A 444 22.96 42.59 12.59
C PRO A 444 22.08 42.03 13.71
N TRP A 445 21.40 40.91 13.48
CA TRP A 445 20.53 40.27 14.47
C TRP A 445 21.33 39.65 15.64
N GLN A 446 22.51 39.07 15.37
CA GLN A 446 23.40 38.54 16.42
C GLN A 446 23.86 39.68 17.32
N ARG A 447 24.30 40.81 16.74
CA ARG A 447 24.70 41.99 17.51
C ARG A 447 23.57 42.53 18.38
N GLN A 448 22.34 42.62 17.83
CA GLN A 448 21.16 43.03 18.61
C GLN A 448 20.87 42.10 19.78
N PHE A 449 20.94 40.78 19.55
CA PHE A 449 20.79 39.78 20.60
C PHE A 449 21.88 39.92 21.69
N LEU A 450 23.15 39.98 21.32
CA LEU A 450 24.27 40.12 22.27
C LEU A 450 24.20 41.42 23.08
N MET A 451 23.81 42.55 22.46
CA MET A 451 23.60 43.82 23.18
C MET A 451 22.49 43.72 24.22
N ARG A 452 21.45 42.91 23.96
CA ARG A 452 20.37 42.67 24.91
C ARG A 452 20.86 41.83 26.10
N ILE A 453 21.60 40.76 25.83
CA ILE A 453 22.12 39.84 26.86
C ILE A 453 23.21 40.49 27.71
N GLY A 454 24.08 41.32 27.11
CA GLY A 454 25.19 41.98 27.82
C GLY A 454 24.79 43.13 28.75
N ARG A 455 23.51 43.51 28.79
CA ARG A 455 23.00 44.54 29.72
C ARG A 455 22.87 43.96 31.15
N PRO A 456 23.10 44.80 32.18
CA PRO A 456 23.01 44.39 33.58
C PRO A 456 21.61 43.93 34.01
#